data_AF-A0A7X6MGL4-F1
#
_entry.id   AF-A0A7X6MGL4-F1
#
_cell.length_a   1.000
_cell.length_b   1.000
_cell.length_c   1.000
_cell.angle_alpha   90.00
_cell.angle_beta   90.00
_cell.angle_gamma   90.00
#
_symmetry.space_group_name_H-M   'P 1'
#
loop_
_entity.id
_entity.type
_entity.pdbx_description
1 polymer ?
#
loop_
_entity_poly.entity_id
_entity_poly.type
_entity_poly.pdbx_seq_one_letter_code
_entity_poly.pdbx_strand_id
1 'polypeptide(L)'
;MTVETPLAGSPSLRRDPGTAELVNRVELMEFALRGLAAELRSRGVEVREDGLCGAVDAGPSARPQRALLRPHRGDLWWWMRWPLQDGLPAALAGVPISPVAHTAAAARRIVVALSMSVGEG
;
A
#
# COMPACT_ATOMS: atom_id res chain seq x y z
N MET A 1 -50.63 1.98 44.23
CA MET A 1 -49.17 1.83 44.35
C MET A 1 -48.80 0.47 43.81
N THR A 2 -48.25 0.41 42.59
CA THR A 2 -47.58 -0.77 42.06
C THR A 2 -46.43 -0.24 41.22
N VAL A 3 -45.20 -0.48 41.68
CA VAL A 3 -43.96 -0.16 41.00
C VAL A 3 -43.54 -1.43 40.25
N GLU A 4 -43.48 -1.36 38.93
CA GLU A 4 -42.87 -2.39 38.09
C GLU A 4 -41.92 -1.68 37.11
N THR A 5 -40.65 -2.04 37.21
CA THR A 5 -39.45 -1.43 36.63
C THR A 5 -39.34 -1.54 35.10
N PRO A 6 -38.63 -0.61 34.43
CA PRO A 6 -38.32 -0.72 33.01
C PRO A 6 -37.29 -1.83 32.74
N LEU A 7 -37.56 -2.70 31.77
CA LEU A 7 -36.59 -3.67 31.26
C LEU A 7 -35.46 -2.91 30.57
N ALA A 8 -34.30 -2.86 31.25
CA ALA A 8 -33.12 -2.16 30.79
C ALA A 8 -32.68 -2.66 29.40
N GLY A 9 -32.30 -1.69 28.57
CA GLY A 9 -32.00 -1.87 27.17
C GLY A 9 -30.83 -2.82 26.87
N SER A 10 -30.96 -3.42 25.70
CA SER A 10 -29.98 -4.10 24.86
C SER A 10 -28.53 -4.09 25.37
N PRO A 11 -27.88 -5.27 25.55
CA PRO A 11 -26.44 -5.32 25.58
C PRO A 11 -25.95 -4.93 24.19
N SER A 12 -25.50 -3.68 24.06
CA SER A 12 -24.67 -3.26 22.94
C SER A 12 -23.45 -4.17 22.94
N LEU A 13 -23.48 -5.21 22.10
CA LEU A 13 -22.30 -5.90 21.63
C LEU A 13 -21.49 -4.83 20.91
N ARG A 14 -20.62 -4.15 21.66
CA ARG A 14 -19.53 -3.38 21.09
C ARG A 14 -18.63 -4.40 20.40
N ARG A 15 -19.02 -4.73 19.17
CA ARG A 15 -18.18 -5.42 18.20
C ARG A 15 -16.97 -4.54 18.09
N ASP A 16 -15.87 -4.93 18.73
CA ASP A 16 -14.59 -4.23 18.66
C ASP A 16 -14.24 -4.07 17.16
N PRO A 17 -14.47 -2.89 16.57
CA PRO A 17 -14.28 -2.73 15.14
C PRO A 17 -12.79 -2.62 14.83
N GLY A 18 -11.98 -2.23 15.83
CA GLY A 18 -10.56 -1.99 15.68
C GLY A 18 -9.77 -3.24 15.30
N THR A 19 -10.01 -4.37 15.96
CA THR A 19 -9.23 -5.59 15.71
C THR A 19 -9.56 -6.22 14.35
N ALA A 20 -10.85 -6.33 14.00
CA ALA A 20 -11.28 -6.94 12.74
C ALA A 20 -10.90 -6.06 11.52
N GLU A 21 -11.00 -4.75 11.63
CA GLU A 21 -10.60 -3.81 10.58
C GLU A 21 -9.07 -3.81 10.39
N LEU A 22 -8.30 -3.95 11.48
CA LEU A 22 -6.84 -4.05 11.40
C LEU A 22 -6.39 -5.33 10.70
N VAL A 23 -6.97 -6.48 11.04
CA VAL A 23 -6.68 -7.77 10.38
C VAL A 23 -7.00 -7.69 8.88
N ASN A 24 -8.18 -7.18 8.53
CA ASN A 24 -8.59 -6.98 7.15
C ASN A 24 -7.59 -6.10 6.37
N ARG A 25 -7.10 -5.02 7.01
CA ARG A 25 -6.11 -4.12 6.40
C ARG A 25 -4.76 -4.80 6.19
N VAL A 26 -4.29 -5.63 7.12
CA VAL A 26 -3.03 -6.38 6.97
C VAL A 26 -3.14 -7.38 5.82
N GLU A 27 -4.24 -8.15 5.77
CA GLU A 27 -4.48 -9.08 4.68
C GLU A 27 -4.57 -8.35 3.33
N LEU A 28 -5.30 -7.24 3.27
CA LEU A 28 -5.39 -6.40 2.07
C LEU A 28 -4.02 -5.91 1.62
N MET A 29 -3.18 -5.46 2.55
CA MET A 29 -1.81 -5.03 2.25
C MET A 29 -0.98 -6.18 1.68
N GLU A 30 -1.00 -7.35 2.31
CA GLU A 30 -0.27 -8.52 1.81
C GLU A 30 -0.73 -8.97 0.42
N PHE A 31 -2.04 -9.01 0.18
CA PHE A 31 -2.60 -9.32 -1.14
C PHE A 31 -2.20 -8.29 -2.19
N ALA A 32 -2.22 -7.00 -1.82
CA ALA A 32 -1.83 -5.93 -2.72
C ALA A 32 -0.34 -6.01 -3.09
N LEU A 33 0.54 -6.25 -2.12
CA LEU A 33 1.99 -6.42 -2.34
C LEU A 33 2.26 -7.57 -3.31
N ARG A 34 1.67 -8.75 -3.03
CA ARG A 34 1.81 -9.93 -3.90
C ARG A 34 1.25 -9.68 -5.30
N GLY A 35 0.11 -9.00 -5.39
CA GLY A 35 -0.52 -8.64 -6.66
C GLY A 35 0.35 -7.71 -7.51
N LEU A 36 0.89 -6.64 -6.92
CA LEU A 36 1.81 -5.75 -7.62
C LEU A 36 3.11 -6.47 -8.01
N ALA A 37 3.65 -7.30 -7.12
CA ALA A 37 4.86 -8.06 -7.39
C ALA A 37 4.66 -9.07 -8.52
N ALA A 38 3.52 -9.77 -8.56
CA ALA A 38 3.17 -10.67 -9.66
C ALA A 38 3.06 -9.94 -11.00
N GLU A 39 2.41 -8.77 -11.02
CA GLU A 39 2.33 -7.91 -12.21
C GLU A 39 3.72 -7.48 -12.68
N LEU A 40 4.60 -7.05 -11.80
CA LEU A 40 5.95 -6.64 -12.18
C LEU A 40 6.79 -7.82 -12.68
N ARG A 41 6.73 -8.97 -12.01
CA ARG A 41 7.43 -10.20 -12.44
C ARG A 41 6.93 -10.72 -13.78
N SER A 42 5.64 -10.63 -14.08
CA SER A 42 5.10 -11.01 -15.40
C SER A 42 5.64 -10.16 -16.55
N ARG A 43 6.19 -8.98 -16.23
CA ARG A 43 6.86 -8.06 -17.17
C ARG A 43 8.39 -8.20 -17.15
N GLY A 44 8.92 -9.23 -16.50
CA GLY A 44 10.36 -9.50 -16.42
C GLY A 44 11.12 -8.61 -15.44
N VAL A 45 10.43 -7.91 -14.55
CA VAL A 45 11.07 -7.03 -13.56
C VAL A 45 11.43 -7.85 -12.31
N GLU A 46 12.66 -7.68 -11.81
CA GLU A 46 13.07 -8.21 -10.51
C GLU A 46 12.30 -7.49 -9.39
N VAL A 47 11.78 -8.23 -8.41
CA VAL A 47 10.93 -7.64 -7.37
C VAL A 47 11.26 -8.18 -5.98
N ARG A 48 11.34 -7.27 -5.03
CA ARG A 48 11.47 -7.55 -3.59
C ARG A 48 10.32 -6.90 -2.83
N GLU A 49 9.64 -7.68 -2.02
CA GLU A 49 8.52 -7.24 -1.18
C GLU A 49 9.02 -6.97 0.24
N ASP A 50 8.57 -5.87 0.85
CA ASP A 50 8.80 -5.53 2.26
C ASP A 50 7.43 -5.34 2.91
N GLY A 51 6.93 -6.44 3.48
CA GLY A 51 5.63 -6.49 4.15
C GLY A 51 5.56 -5.63 5.41
N LEU A 52 6.69 -5.33 6.05
CA LEU A 52 6.73 -4.51 7.26
C LEU A 52 6.47 -3.03 6.93
N CYS A 53 7.03 -2.54 5.82
CA CYS A 53 6.83 -1.17 5.37
C CYS A 53 5.73 -1.00 4.32
N GLY A 54 5.07 -2.10 3.90
CA GLY A 54 4.12 -2.06 2.79
C GLY A 54 4.77 -1.61 1.48
N ALA A 55 5.99 -2.10 1.19
CA ALA A 55 6.78 -1.65 0.06
C ALA A 55 7.05 -2.74 -0.98
N VAL A 56 7.23 -2.31 -2.23
CA VAL A 56 7.74 -3.13 -3.32
C VAL A 56 8.91 -2.39 -3.96
N ASP A 57 10.08 -3.02 -3.95
CA ASP A 57 11.26 -2.57 -4.67
C ASP A 57 11.34 -3.30 -6.01
N ALA A 58 11.35 -2.56 -7.11
CA ALA A 58 11.30 -3.07 -8.47
C ALA A 58 12.58 -2.73 -9.25
N GLY A 59 13.13 -3.68 -10.00
CA GLY A 59 14.35 -3.51 -10.78
C GLY A 59 15.64 -3.90 -10.03
N PRO A 60 16.80 -3.54 -10.59
CA PRO A 60 18.10 -4.00 -10.09
C PRO A 60 18.36 -3.57 -8.65
N SER A 61 19.01 -4.43 -7.87
CA SER A 61 19.33 -4.17 -6.46
C SER A 61 20.16 -2.91 -6.21
N ALA A 62 20.97 -2.49 -7.18
CA ALA A 62 21.80 -1.28 -7.09
C ALA A 62 21.00 0.02 -7.15
N ARG A 63 19.88 0.03 -7.90
CA ARG A 63 19.01 1.21 -8.10
C ARG A 63 17.55 0.77 -8.28
N PRO A 64 16.90 0.27 -7.22
CA PRO A 64 15.50 -0.14 -7.33
C PRO A 64 14.57 1.07 -7.42
N GLN A 65 13.50 0.93 -8.19
CA GLN A 65 12.36 1.81 -8.17
C GLN A 65 11.39 1.34 -7.06
N ARG A 66 11.26 2.14 -6.00
CA ARG A 66 10.44 1.78 -4.83
C ARG A 66 9.00 2.27 -4.96
N ALA A 67 8.05 1.42 -4.63
CA ALA A 67 6.63 1.74 -4.44
C ALA A 67 6.20 1.44 -3.00
N LEU A 68 5.32 2.26 -2.43
CA LEU A 68 4.82 2.16 -1.05
C LEU A 68 3.30 2.17 -1.01
N LEU A 69 2.72 1.41 -0.09
CA LEU A 69 1.32 1.53 0.30
C LEU A 69 1.17 2.63 1.35
N ARG A 70 0.40 3.68 1.03
CA ARG A 70 0.09 4.77 1.97
C ARG A 70 -1.37 5.19 1.87
N PRO A 71 -1.98 5.61 2.99
CA PRO A 71 -3.30 6.24 2.96
C PRO A 71 -3.31 7.51 2.09
N HIS A 72 -4.33 7.65 1.25
CA HIS A 72 -4.58 8.83 0.44
C HIS A 72 -6.08 8.95 0.15
N ARG A 73 -6.66 10.12 0.46
CA ARG A 73 -8.09 10.43 0.23
C ARG A 73 -9.09 9.41 0.82
N GLY A 74 -8.76 8.81 1.96
CA GLY A 74 -9.61 7.84 2.66
C GLY A 74 -9.34 6.38 2.31
N ASP A 75 -8.56 6.11 1.26
CA ASP A 75 -8.24 4.76 0.79
C ASP A 75 -6.73 4.48 0.83
N LEU A 76 -6.33 3.23 0.57
CA LEU A 76 -4.94 2.86 0.40
C LEU A 76 -4.50 3.01 -1.05
N TRP A 77 -3.32 3.60 -1.26
CA TRP A 77 -2.77 3.90 -2.59
C TRP A 77 -1.34 3.42 -2.73
N TRP A 78 -0.95 3.13 -3.97
CA TRP A 78 0.43 2.98 -4.37
C TRP A 78 1.06 4.36 -4.55
N TRP A 79 2.24 4.54 -3.97
CA TRP A 79 3.05 5.75 -4.07
C TRP A 79 4.40 5.37 -4.63
N MET A 80 4.83 6.00 -5.71
CA MET A 80 6.16 5.80 -6.27
C MET A 80 7.13 6.75 -5.59
N ARG A 81 8.19 6.19 -5.00
CA ARG A 81 9.32 6.98 -4.53
C ARG A 81 10.33 7.15 -5.66
N TRP A 82 10.39 8.34 -6.22
CA TRP A 82 11.51 8.70 -7.08
C TRP A 82 12.82 8.65 -6.28
N PRO A 83 13.96 8.38 -6.93
CA PRO A 83 15.27 8.43 -6.26
C PRO A 83 15.38 9.74 -5.49
N LEU A 84 15.93 9.65 -4.27
CA LEU A 84 16.04 10.78 -3.35
C LEU A 84 16.71 11.94 -4.10
N GLN A 85 15.99 13.03 -4.32
CA GLN A 85 16.63 14.28 -4.68
C GLN A 85 17.34 14.80 -3.44
N ASP A 86 18.60 15.21 -3.60
CA ASP A 86 19.41 15.75 -2.52
C ASP A 86 18.63 16.84 -1.76
N GLY A 87 18.52 16.70 -0.42
CA GLY A 87 17.84 17.66 0.45
C GLY A 87 16.34 17.44 0.71
N LEU A 88 15.66 16.46 0.11
CA LEU A 88 14.24 16.17 0.38
C LEU A 88 14.05 15.05 1.43
N PRO A 89 13.24 15.26 2.49
CA PRO A 89 12.94 14.22 3.46
C PRO A 89 12.34 12.98 2.79
N ALA A 90 12.91 11.80 3.08
CA ALA A 90 12.48 10.52 2.54
C ALA A 90 10.97 10.23 2.71
N ALA A 91 10.35 10.77 3.76
CA ALA A 91 8.92 10.65 4.06
C ALA A 91 8.01 11.48 3.14
N LEU A 92 8.55 12.52 2.49
CA LEU A 92 7.85 13.43 1.58
C LEU A 92 8.12 13.11 0.10
N ALA A 93 9.17 12.35 -0.18
CA ALA A 93 9.52 11.95 -1.54
C ALA A 93 8.62 10.81 -2.03
N GLY A 94 7.52 11.15 -2.69
CA GLY A 94 6.74 10.19 -3.47
C GLY A 94 5.50 10.78 -4.12
N VAL A 95 5.11 10.23 -5.27
CA VAL A 95 3.91 10.65 -6.01
C VAL A 95 2.88 9.53 -5.92
N PRO A 96 1.61 9.81 -5.55
CA PRO A 96 0.56 8.82 -5.61
C PRO A 96 0.36 8.38 -7.07
N ILE A 97 0.39 7.07 -7.33
CA ILE A 97 0.38 6.53 -8.68
C ILE A 97 -0.93 5.85 -9.07
N SER A 98 -1.55 5.10 -8.16
CA SER A 98 -2.87 4.49 -8.36
C SER A 98 -3.45 4.02 -7.02
N PRO A 99 -4.78 3.83 -6.93
CA PRO A 99 -5.37 3.15 -5.78
C PRO A 99 -4.87 1.70 -5.66
N VAL A 100 -4.89 1.15 -4.44
CA VAL A 100 -4.35 -0.19 -4.13
C VAL A 100 -4.90 -1.30 -5.04
N ALA A 101 -6.19 -1.22 -5.38
CA ALA A 101 -6.88 -2.21 -6.23
C ALA A 101 -6.39 -2.23 -7.69
N HIS A 102 -5.67 -1.20 -8.15
CA HIS A 102 -5.20 -1.08 -9.53
C HIS A 102 -3.69 -1.38 -9.63
N THR A 103 -3.30 -2.59 -9.26
CA THR A 103 -1.90 -3.07 -9.29
C THR A 103 -1.31 -3.03 -10.69
N ALA A 104 -2.06 -3.43 -11.73
CA ALA A 104 -1.59 -3.36 -13.12
C ALA A 104 -1.26 -1.92 -13.58
N ALA A 105 -2.05 -0.93 -13.13
CA ALA A 105 -1.80 0.48 -13.44
C ALA A 105 -0.53 0.99 -12.71
N ALA A 106 -0.35 0.60 -11.44
CA ALA A 106 0.89 0.88 -10.70
C ALA A 106 2.11 0.25 -11.40
N ALA A 107 2.02 -1.03 -11.76
CA ALA A 107 3.09 -1.77 -12.43
C ALA A 107 3.50 -1.09 -13.74
N ARG A 108 2.52 -0.66 -14.57
CA ARG A 108 2.80 0.07 -15.81
C ARG A 108 3.61 1.34 -15.55
N ARG A 109 3.25 2.13 -14.53
CA ARG A 109 3.98 3.37 -14.20
C ARG A 109 5.40 3.08 -13.71
N ILE A 110 5.58 2.04 -12.89
CA ILE A 110 6.89 1.61 -12.38
C ILE A 110 7.80 1.17 -13.54
N VAL A 111 7.29 0.37 -14.47
CA VAL A 111 8.06 -0.05 -15.66
C VAL A 111 8.51 1.15 -16.49
N VAL A 112 7.62 2.12 -16.73
CA VAL A 112 7.98 3.35 -17.44
C VAL A 112 9.10 4.11 -16.72
N ALA A 113 9.02 4.26 -15.40
CA ALA A 113 10.06 4.92 -14.60
C ALA A 113 11.41 4.18 -14.66
N LEU A 114 11.38 2.84 -14.62
CA LEU A 114 12.56 2.01 -14.77
C LEU A 114 13.22 2.18 -16.15
N SER A 115 12.42 2.22 -17.23
CA SER A 115 12.95 2.44 -18.58
C SER A 115 13.58 3.82 -18.75
N MET A 116 13.04 4.86 -18.10
CA MET A 116 13.60 6.21 -18.13
C MET A 116 14.93 6.30 -17.38
N SER A 117 15.08 5.54 -16.29
CA SER A 117 16.29 5.55 -15.46
C SER A 117 17.49 4.85 -16.11
N VAL A 118 17.27 4.02 -17.13
CA VAL A 118 18.33 3.34 -17.90
C VAL A 118 18.96 4.25 -18.96
N GLY A 119 18.29 5.35 -19.35
CA GLY A 119 18.76 6.27 -20.39
C GLY A 119 19.73 7.37 -19.94
N GLU A 120 20.04 7.45 -18.64
CA GLU A 120 20.99 8.44 -18.06
C GLU A 120 22.36 7.79 -17.77
N GLY A 121 22.91 7.07 -18.75
CA GLY A 121 24.23 6.42 -18.70
C GLY A 121 25.16 6.93 -19.79
#